data_AF-A0A5K1EK55-F1
#
_entry.id   AF-A0A5K1EK55-F1
#
_cell.length_a   1.000
_cell.length_b   1.000
_cell.length_c   1.000
_cell.angle_alpha   90.00
_cell.angle_beta   90.00
_cell.angle_gamma   90.00
#
_symmetry.space_group_name_H-M   'P 1'
#
loop_
_entity.id
_entity.type
_entity.pdbx_description
1 polymer ?
#
loop_
_entity_poly.entity_id
_entity_poly.type
_entity_poly.pdbx_seq_one_letter_code
_entity_poly.pdbx_strand_id
1 'polypeptide(L)' 'GFNSVMVDGSHLPFEDNVSFTKYISSLGHSKQVLVEAELGRLSGTEDDITVEEYKSMLTDPTQ' A
#
# COMPACT_ATOMS: atom_id res chain seq x y z
N GLY A 1 -11.94 19.00 1.93
CA GLY A 1 -11.22 18.16 0.97
C GLY A 1 -9.95 17.66 1.63
N PHE A 2 -9.37 16.58 1.13
CA PHE A 2 -8.13 16.02 1.66
C PHE A 2 -6.95 16.45 0.78
N ASN A 3 -5.79 16.62 1.39
CA ASN A 3 -4.55 17.01 0.70
C ASN A 3 -3.66 15.79 0.37
N SER A 4 -3.91 14.66 1.02
CA SER A 4 -3.23 13.39 0.78
C SER A 4 -4.17 12.20 1.01
N VAL A 5 -3.82 11.06 0.41
CA VAL A 5 -4.48 9.75 0.60
C VAL A 5 -3.40 8.68 0.72
N MET A 6 -3.55 7.77 1.67
CA MET A 6 -2.77 6.54 1.77
C MET A 6 -3.57 5.40 1.12
N VAL A 7 -2.91 4.63 0.27
CA VAL A 7 -3.48 3.53 -0.50
C VAL A 7 -2.81 2.24 -0.05
N ASP A 8 -3.49 1.54 0.84
CA ASP A 8 -3.02 0.26 1.36
C ASP A 8 -3.53 -0.89 0.49
N GLY A 9 -2.63 -1.40 -0.36
CA GLY A 9 -2.81 -2.62 -1.15
C GLY A 9 -1.94 -3.78 -0.64
N SER A 10 -1.37 -3.69 0.57
CA SER A 10 -0.46 -4.68 1.18
C SER A 10 -1.03 -6.10 1.27
N HIS A 11 -2.37 -6.19 1.30
CA HIS A 11 -3.09 -7.45 1.35
C HIS A 11 -3.28 -8.11 -0.03
N LEU A 12 -3.12 -7.35 -1.12
CA LEU A 12 -3.26 -7.83 -2.49
C LEU A 12 -1.96 -8.47 -3.02
N PRO A 13 -2.05 -9.35 -4.03
CA PRO A 13 -0.87 -9.71 -4.83
C PRO A 13 -0.18 -8.46 -5.39
N PHE A 14 1.14 -8.53 -5.56
CA PHE A 14 1.96 -7.38 -5.99
C PHE A 14 1.40 -6.67 -7.24
N GLU A 15 1.11 -7.42 -8.32
CA GLU A 15 0.58 -6.87 -9.57
C GLU A 15 -0.77 -6.15 -9.40
N ASP A 16 -1.60 -6.66 -8.49
CA ASP A 16 -2.90 -6.08 -8.18
C ASP A 16 -2.72 -4.81 -7.33
N ASN A 17 -1.79 -4.81 -6.37
CA ASN A 17 -1.43 -3.62 -5.61
C ASN A 17 -0.88 -2.52 -6.54
N VAL A 18 0.02 -2.86 -7.46
CA VAL A 18 0.54 -1.92 -8.45
C VAL A 18 -0.58 -1.33 -9.31
N SER A 19 -1.49 -2.17 -9.81
CA SER A 19 -2.61 -1.72 -10.65
C SER A 19 -3.58 -0.83 -9.88
N PHE A 20 -3.92 -1.21 -8.65
CA PHE A 20 -4.78 -0.46 -7.74
C PHE A 20 -4.18 0.90 -7.37
N THR A 21 -2.92 0.90 -6.91
CA THR A 21 -2.17 2.10 -6.55
C THR A 21 -2.03 3.04 -7.75
N LYS A 22 -1.75 2.53 -8.95
CA LYS A 22 -1.64 3.33 -10.18
C LYS A 22 -2.96 4.03 -10.53
N TYR A 23 -4.09 3.33 -10.39
CA TYR A 23 -5.41 3.91 -10.62
C TYR A 23 -5.70 5.06 -9.65
N ILE A 24 -5.48 4.83 -8.36
CA ILE A 24 -5.73 5.86 -7.33
C ILE A 24 -4.75 7.04 -7.45
N SER A 25 -3.48 6.77 -7.75
CA SER A 25 -2.46 7.80 -8.01
C SER A 25 -2.85 8.70 -9.18
N SER A 26 -3.34 8.12 -10.29
CA SER A 26 -3.81 8.89 -11.44
C SER A 26 -4.98 9.82 -11.07
N LEU A 27 -5.93 9.30 -10.28
CA LEU A 27 -7.08 10.07 -9.79
C LEU A 27 -6.65 11.17 -8.81
N GLY A 28 -5.75 10.86 -7.88
CA GLY A 28 -5.24 11.80 -6.88
C GLY A 28 -4.48 12.95 -7.51
N HIS A 29 -3.55 12.66 -8.43
CA HIS A 29 -2.78 13.66 -9.15
C HIS A 29 -3.65 14.58 -9.99
N SER A 30 -4.72 14.07 -10.62
CA SER A 30 -5.70 14.90 -11.34
C SER A 30 -6.40 15.95 -10.46
N LYS A 31 -6.40 15.71 -9.14
CA LYS A 31 -7.00 16.57 -8.11
C LYS A 31 -5.96 17.30 -7.24
N GLN A 32 -4.68 17.26 -7.62
CA GLN A 32 -3.57 17.84 -6.85
C GLN A 32 -3.46 17.27 -5.42
N VAL A 33 -3.82 16.00 -5.25
CA VAL A 33 -3.74 15.26 -3.98
C VAL A 33 -2.50 14.36 -4.00
N LEU A 34 -1.76 14.34 -2.90
CA LEU A 34 -0.61 13.44 -2.72
C LEU A 34 -1.09 12.01 -2.45
N VAL A 35 -0.38 11.02 -2.99
CA VAL A 35 -0.72 9.60 -2.81
C VAL A 35 0.48 8.87 -2.23
N GLU A 36 0.27 8.23 -1.08
CA GLU A 36 1.20 7.32 -0.43
C GLU A 36 0.69 5.89 -0.64
N ALA A 37 1.60 4.93 -0.86
CA ALA A 37 1.24 3.53 -1.12
C ALA A 37 2.09 2.61 -0.24
N GLU A 38 1.51 1.49 0.18
CA GLU A 38 2.19 0.48 0.98
C GLU A 38 2.61 -0.72 0.12
N LEU A 39 3.89 -1.10 0.19
CA LEU A 39 4.46 -2.28 -0.45
C LEU A 39 5.11 -3.19 0.59
N GLY A 40 4.65 -4.44 0.64
CA GLY A 40 4.91 -5.34 1.77
C GLY A 40 3.79 -5.24 2.79
N ARG A 41 3.95 -5.88 3.95
CA ARG A 41 3.05 -5.74 5.10
C ARG A 41 3.85 -5.30 6.29
N LEU A 42 3.36 -4.30 7.03
CA LEU A 42 3.94 -3.95 8.31
C LEU A 42 3.74 -5.10 9.32
N SER A 43 4.79 -5.38 10.08
CA SER A 43 4.75 -6.32 11.20
C SER A 43 3.92 -5.74 12.34
N GLY A 44 2.83 -6.39 12.73
CA GLY A 44 1.95 -5.90 13.80
C GLY A 44 0.59 -6.60 13.82
N THR A 45 -0.33 -6.09 14.66
CA THR A 45 -1.74 -6.46 14.63
C THR A 45 -2.50 -5.38 13.84
N GLU A 46 -2.87 -5.70 12.61
CA GLU A 46 -3.74 -4.87 11.77
C GLU A 46 -4.97 -5.68 11.38
N ASP A 47 -6.16 -5.07 11.42
CA ASP A 47 -7.44 -5.69 11.05
C ASP A 47 -7.71 -7.08 11.66
N ASP A 48 -7.41 -7.28 12.95
CA ASP A 48 -7.54 -8.56 13.69
C ASP A 48 -6.71 -9.75 13.15
N ILE A 49 -5.73 -9.50 12.27
CA ILE A 49 -4.83 -10.52 11.72
C ILE A 49 -3.46 -10.38 12.37
N THR A 50 -3.02 -11.41 13.11
CA THR A 50 -1.65 -11.52 13.62
C THR A 50 -0.78 -12.17 12.54
N VAL A 51 0.10 -11.38 11.91
CA VAL A 51 1.07 -11.89 10.93
C VAL A 51 2.34 -12.29 11.68
N GLU A 52 2.79 -13.56 11.55
CA GLU A 52 4.04 -13.99 12.20
C GLU A 52 5.24 -13.18 11.67
N GLU A 53 5.98 -12.59 12.62
CA GLU A 53 7.14 -11.71 12.43
C GLU A 53 8.08 -12.18 11.30
N TYR A 54 8.32 -13.49 11.18
CA TYR A 54 9.33 -14.04 10.27
C TYR A 54 8.99 -13.89 8.77
N LYS A 55 7.71 -13.80 8.38
CA LYS A 55 7.32 -13.56 6.97
C LYS A 55 7.08 -12.09 6.64
N SER A 56 6.96 -11.23 7.65
CA SER A 56 6.68 -9.79 7.50
C SER A 56 7.88 -8.96 7.04
N MET A 57 9.07 -9.55 6.92
CA MET A 57 10.24 -8.76 7.33
C MET A 57 10.74 -7.72 6.35
N LEU A 58 10.55 -7.78 5.03
CA LEU A 58 11.23 -6.82 4.14
C LEU A 58 10.47 -6.53 2.85
N THR A 59 10.23 -5.24 2.58
CA THR A 59 9.97 -4.74 1.23
C THR A 59 11.19 -5.07 0.36
N ASP A 60 10.97 -5.75 -0.76
CA ASP A 60 12.04 -6.04 -1.71
C ASP A 60 12.41 -4.74 -2.46
N PRO A 61 13.66 -4.25 -2.37
CA PRO A 61 14.07 -3.03 -3.08
C PRO A 61 14.07 -3.16 -4.61
N THR A 62 13.89 -4.37 -5.14
CA THR A 62 13.83 -4.64 -6.59
C THR A 62 12.41 -4.71 -7.15
N GLN A 63 11.38 -4.62 -6.29
CA GLN A 63 9.97 -4.55 -6.68
C GLN A 63 9.55 -3.13 -7.08
#